data_AF-A0A4R0G6S5-F1
#
_entry.id   AF-A0A4R0G6S5-F1
#
_cell.length_a   1.000
_cell.length_b   1.000
_cell.length_c   1.000
_cell.angle_alpha   90.00
_cell.angle_beta   90.00
_cell.angle_gamma   90.00
#
_symmetry.space_group_name_H-M   'P 1'
#
loop_
_entity.id
_entity.type
_entity.pdbx_description
1 polymer ?
#
loop_
_entity_poly.entity_id
_entity_poly.type
_entity_poly.pdbx_seq_one_letter_code
_entity_poly.pdbx_strand_id
1 'polypeptide(L)'
;MRTTELVACQRNAFDWLGPAGVRTVVHRWMRLVAADAELAPYLLGIDRPRLATHLAAQLTTALGGPAGAARPAGGAWRRLGLTEEQHLRVLDYLAAVLWMLDLPVDTITAAQRIASAEQN
;
A
#
# COMPACT_ATOMS: atom_id res chain seq x y z
N MET A 1 20.20 9.78 28.81
CA MET A 1 19.96 8.99 27.59
C MET A 1 18.46 9.02 27.31
N ARG A 2 18.00 9.90 26.41
CA ARG A 2 16.68 9.82 25.79
C ARG A 2 16.94 9.67 24.29
N THR A 3 16.41 8.59 23.75
CA THR A 3 16.50 8.19 22.36
C THR A 3 15.98 9.31 21.46
N THR A 4 16.80 9.65 20.49
CA THR A 4 16.55 10.44 19.28
C THR A 4 15.09 10.35 18.80
N GLU A 5 14.30 11.35 19.18
CA GLU A 5 13.12 11.78 18.43
C GLU A 5 13.63 12.44 17.14
N LEU A 6 13.92 11.61 16.14
CA LEU A 6 13.99 12.08 14.75
C LEU A 6 12.55 12.41 14.34
N VAL A 7 12.12 13.62 14.72
CA VAL A 7 11.12 14.37 13.94
C VAL A 7 11.72 14.51 12.55
N ALA A 8 11.40 13.54 11.69
CA ALA A 8 11.67 13.64 10.29
C ALA A 8 10.86 14.85 9.80
N CYS A 9 11.55 15.93 9.49
CA CYS A 9 11.06 17.02 8.64
C CYS A 9 10.87 16.49 7.21
N GLN A 10 10.18 15.35 7.06
CA GLN A 10 9.97 14.67 5.81
C GLN A 10 8.72 15.28 5.23
N ARG A 11 8.88 16.05 4.15
CA ARG A 11 7.76 16.34 3.26
C ARG A 11 7.14 14.99 2.90
N ASN A 12 6.00 14.69 3.51
CA ASN A 12 5.35 13.38 3.40
C ASN A 12 5.13 13.10 1.91
N ALA A 13 5.43 11.89 1.45
CA ALA A 13 5.23 11.52 0.06
C ALA A 13 3.78 11.80 -0.41
N PHE A 14 2.82 11.80 0.53
CA PHE A 14 1.46 12.25 0.32
C PHE A 14 1.32 13.71 -0.13
N ASP A 15 2.16 14.63 0.37
CA ASP A 15 2.19 16.05 -0.03
C ASP A 15 2.60 16.22 -1.50
N TRP A 16 3.52 15.35 -1.97
CA TRP A 16 3.96 15.32 -3.38
C TRP A 16 2.98 14.61 -4.31
N LEU A 17 2.40 13.48 -3.89
CA LEU A 17 1.44 12.74 -4.73
C LEU A 17 0.05 13.39 -4.75
N GLY A 18 -0.35 13.97 -3.61
CA GLY A 18 -1.73 14.29 -3.32
C GLY A 18 -2.67 13.06 -3.32
N PRO A 19 -3.97 13.26 -3.03
CA PRO A 19 -4.95 12.17 -3.02
C PRO A 19 -5.16 11.54 -4.40
N ALA A 20 -5.01 12.32 -5.48
CA ALA A 20 -5.12 11.81 -6.85
C ALA A 20 -3.94 10.92 -7.26
N GLY A 21 -2.72 11.28 -6.83
CA GLY A 21 -1.53 10.45 -7.04
C GLY A 21 -1.65 9.10 -6.34
N VAL A 22 -2.10 9.09 -5.08
CA VAL A 22 -2.28 7.85 -4.31
C VAL A 22 -3.29 6.93 -5.00
N ARG A 23 -4.42 7.47 -5.50
CA ARG A 23 -5.38 6.67 -6.27
C ARG A 23 -4.76 6.09 -7.55
N THR A 24 -3.88 6.85 -8.21
CA THR A 24 -3.18 6.41 -9.42
C THR A 24 -2.20 5.27 -9.13
N VAL A 25 -1.42 5.38 -8.05
CA VAL A 25 -0.55 4.30 -7.53
C VAL A 25 -1.35 3.03 -7.34
N VAL A 26 -2.45 3.13 -6.59
CA VAL A 26 -3.28 1.98 -6.24
C VAL A 26 -3.87 1.34 -7.49
N HIS A 27 -4.37 2.14 -8.43
CA HIS A 27 -4.93 1.62 -9.67
C HIS A 27 -3.87 0.90 -10.52
N ARG A 28 -2.64 1.43 -10.59
CA ARG A 28 -1.53 0.77 -11.28
C ARG A 28 -1.12 -0.53 -10.57
N TRP A 29 -1.02 -0.50 -9.25
CA TRP A 29 -0.73 -1.69 -8.44
C TRP A 29 -1.80 -2.78 -8.63
N MET A 30 -3.07 -2.43 -8.53
CA MET A 30 -4.18 -3.37 -8.77
C MET A 30 -4.16 -3.97 -10.17
N ARG A 31 -3.73 -3.20 -11.18
CA ARG A 31 -3.59 -3.72 -12.55
C ARG A 31 -2.48 -4.76 -12.65
N LEU A 32 -1.35 -4.57 -11.96
CA LEU A 32 -0.26 -5.55 -11.91
C LEU A 32 -0.70 -6.83 -11.20
N VAL A 33 -1.34 -6.70 -10.04
CA VAL A 33 -1.88 -7.86 -9.30
C VAL A 33 -2.92 -8.62 -10.13
N ALA A 34 -3.79 -7.92 -10.86
CA ALA A 34 -4.79 -8.54 -11.72
C ALA A 34 -4.22 -9.14 -13.01
N ALA A 35 -3.01 -8.73 -13.42
CA ALA A 35 -2.31 -9.28 -14.57
C ALA A 35 -1.47 -10.52 -14.20
N ASP A 36 -1.19 -10.73 -12.92
CA ASP A 36 -0.50 -11.92 -12.44
C ASP A 36 -1.44 -13.13 -12.43
N ALA A 37 -1.02 -14.22 -13.08
CA ALA A 37 -1.84 -15.41 -13.26
C ALA A 37 -2.14 -16.15 -11.94
N GLU A 38 -1.29 -15.99 -10.92
CA GLU A 38 -1.48 -16.65 -9.62
C GLU A 38 -2.42 -15.84 -8.71
N LEU A 39 -2.41 -14.51 -8.84
CA LEU A 39 -3.23 -13.60 -8.01
C LEU A 39 -4.59 -13.27 -8.66
N ALA A 40 -4.67 -13.26 -9.99
CA ALA A 40 -5.91 -13.03 -10.73
C ALA A 40 -7.11 -13.89 -10.27
N PRO A 41 -6.99 -15.22 -10.00
CA PRO A 41 -8.12 -16.01 -9.57
C PRO A 41 -8.71 -15.57 -8.21
N TYR A 42 -7.88 -15.05 -7.30
CA TYR A 42 -8.34 -14.53 -6.00
C TYR A 42 -9.09 -13.21 -6.11
N LEU A 43 -8.93 -12.49 -7.24
CA LEU A 43 -9.64 -11.26 -7.53
C LEU A 43 -10.97 -11.51 -8.28
N LEU A 44 -11.32 -12.76 -8.58
CA LEU A 44 -12.60 -13.11 -9.17
C LEU A 44 -13.71 -13.03 -8.10
N GLY A 45 -14.79 -12.32 -8.41
CA GLY A 45 -15.92 -12.14 -7.50
C GLY A 45 -15.72 -11.05 -6.43
N ILE A 46 -14.60 -10.32 -6.45
CA ILE A 46 -14.31 -9.22 -5.53
C ILE A 46 -14.62 -7.87 -6.18
N ASP A 47 -15.23 -6.97 -5.40
CA ASP A 47 -15.38 -5.56 -5.75
C ASP A 47 -14.03 -4.85 -5.83
N ARG A 48 -13.38 -4.95 -6.99
CA ARG A 48 -12.17 -4.21 -7.36
C ARG A 48 -12.18 -2.72 -6.99
N PRO A 49 -13.24 -1.93 -7.27
CA PRO A 49 -13.25 -0.51 -6.88
C PRO A 49 -13.31 -0.31 -5.36
N ARG A 50 -13.96 -1.22 -4.64
CA ARG A 50 -14.02 -1.19 -3.17
C ARG A 50 -12.66 -1.54 -2.57
N LEU A 51 -12.00 -2.57 -3.11
CA LEU A 51 -10.64 -2.95 -2.76
C LEU A 51 -9.66 -1.80 -3.04
N ALA A 52 -9.71 -1.17 -4.21
CA ALA A 52 -8.90 -0.02 -4.55
C ALA A 52 -9.10 1.17 -3.58
N THR A 53 -10.34 1.48 -3.23
CA THR A 53 -10.63 2.55 -2.25
C THR A 53 -10.00 2.25 -0.90
N HIS A 54 -10.09 0.99 -0.47
CA HIS A 54 -9.51 0.54 0.78
C HIS A 54 -7.97 0.63 0.77
N LEU A 55 -7.33 0.13 -0.28
CA LEU A 55 -5.88 0.21 -0.47
C LEU A 55 -5.38 1.65 -0.57
N ALA A 56 -6.15 2.55 -1.20
CA ALA A 56 -5.80 3.97 -1.29
C ALA A 56 -5.83 4.66 0.07
N ALA A 57 -6.78 4.31 0.93
CA ALA A 57 -6.84 4.87 2.28
C ALA A 57 -5.70 4.35 3.18
N GLN A 58 -5.33 3.08 3.04
CA GLN A 58 -4.16 2.53 3.70
C GLN A 58 -2.87 3.20 3.23
N LEU A 59 -2.66 3.33 1.92
CA LEU A 59 -1.49 4.01 1.36
C LEU A 59 -1.43 5.47 1.76
N THR A 60 -2.58 6.17 1.81
CA THR A 60 -2.64 7.56 2.31
C THR A 60 -2.12 7.65 3.74
N THR A 61 -2.50 6.70 4.61
CA THR A 61 -2.03 6.66 6.00
C THR A 61 -0.53 6.31 6.07
N ALA A 62 -0.08 5.35 5.26
CA ALA A 62 1.31 4.93 5.20
C ALA A 62 2.27 6.01 4.67
N LEU A 63 1.79 6.84 3.74
CA LEU A 63 2.54 7.95 3.16
C LEU A 63 2.50 9.22 4.04
N GLY A 64 1.92 9.16 5.23
CA GLY A 64 1.86 10.29 6.17
C GLY A 64 0.74 11.30 5.88
N GLY A 65 -0.31 10.90 5.14
CA GLY A 65 -1.53 11.69 4.99
C GLY A 65 -2.32 11.81 6.30
N PRO A 66 -3.31 12.72 6.38
CA PRO A 66 -4.03 13.01 7.62
C PRO A 66 -4.65 11.74 8.21
N ALA A 67 -4.28 11.44 9.45
CA ALA A 67 -4.83 10.34 10.25
C ALA A 67 -6.34 10.55 10.43
N GLY A 68 -7.14 9.91 9.58
CA GLY A 68 -8.59 10.14 9.49
C GLY A 68 -9.18 9.89 8.10
N ALA A 69 -8.34 9.79 7.05
CA ALA A 69 -8.81 9.50 5.69
C ALA A 69 -9.50 8.12 5.55
N ALA A 70 -9.13 7.14 6.36
CA ALA A 70 -9.98 6.01 6.75
C ALA A 70 -9.34 5.27 7.93
N ARG A 71 -10.14 4.55 8.72
CA ARG A 71 -9.68 3.54 9.68
C ARG A 71 -8.70 2.58 8.96
N PRO A 72 -7.53 2.24 9.50
CA PRO A 72 -6.77 1.10 9.00
C PRO A 72 -7.65 -0.13 9.18
N ALA A 73 -8.36 -0.53 8.13
CA ALA A 73 -9.06 -1.81 8.16
C ALA A 73 -8.01 -2.84 7.78
N GLY A 74 -7.47 -3.46 8.84
CA GLY A 74 -6.68 -4.68 8.80
C GLY A 74 -7.10 -5.61 7.68
N GLY A 75 -6.18 -5.87 6.74
CA GLY A 75 -6.16 -7.09 5.96
C GLY A 75 -7.22 -7.18 4.87
N ALA A 76 -7.25 -6.23 3.93
CA ALA A 76 -7.99 -6.46 2.68
C ALA A 76 -7.48 -7.70 1.93
N TRP A 77 -6.16 -7.90 1.91
CA TRP A 77 -5.52 -9.09 1.37
C TRP A 77 -5.75 -10.33 2.26
N ARG A 78 -5.82 -10.15 3.59
CA ARG A 78 -6.09 -11.25 4.54
C ARG A 78 -7.45 -11.89 4.32
N ARG A 79 -8.47 -11.11 3.93
CA ARG A 79 -9.80 -11.63 3.60
C ARG A 79 -9.86 -12.47 2.33
N LEU A 80 -8.82 -12.43 1.50
CA LEU A 80 -8.75 -13.16 0.24
C LEU A 80 -8.12 -14.55 0.38
N GLY A 81 -7.59 -14.90 1.56
CA GLY A 81 -6.99 -16.22 1.80
C GLY A 81 -5.69 -16.47 1.03
N LEU A 82 -4.95 -15.41 0.72
CA LEU A 82 -3.66 -15.50 0.04
C LEU A 82 -2.63 -16.22 0.92
N THR A 83 -1.75 -17.01 0.29
CA THR A 83 -0.57 -17.58 0.96
C THR A 83 0.47 -16.48 1.25
N GLU A 84 1.43 -16.76 2.13
CA GLU A 84 2.52 -15.83 2.44
C GLU A 84 3.32 -15.45 1.19
N GLU A 85 3.61 -16.42 0.31
CA GLU A 85 4.32 -16.19 -0.95
C GLU A 85 3.56 -15.25 -1.90
N GLN A 86 2.24 -15.46 -2.03
CA GLN A 86 1.37 -14.60 -2.81
C GLN A 86 1.30 -13.19 -2.22
N HIS A 87 1.30 -13.10 -0.89
CA HIS A 87 1.35 -11.82 -0.20
C HIS A 87 2.67 -11.08 -0.47
N LEU A 88 3.81 -11.76 -0.37
CA LEU A 88 5.10 -11.19 -0.72
C LEU A 88 5.13 -10.69 -2.16
N ARG A 89 4.54 -11.42 -3.12
CA ARG A 89 4.41 -10.97 -4.50
C ARG A 89 3.55 -9.72 -4.63
N VAL A 90 2.44 -9.62 -3.91
CA VAL A 90 1.61 -8.41 -3.86
C VAL A 90 2.40 -7.20 -3.33
N LEU A 91 3.23 -7.40 -2.31
CA LEU A 91 4.11 -6.36 -1.75
C LEU A 91 5.27 -5.98 -2.70
N ASP A 92 5.78 -6.94 -3.47
CA ASP A 92 6.79 -6.70 -4.50
C ASP A 92 6.23 -5.81 -5.62
N TYR A 93 5.00 -6.09 -6.09
CA TYR A 93 4.32 -5.20 -7.04
C TYR A 93 4.07 -3.81 -6.48
N LEU A 94 3.76 -3.68 -5.19
CA LEU A 94 3.63 -2.38 -4.55
C LEU A 94 4.97 -1.63 -4.58
N ALA A 95 6.06 -2.30 -4.20
CA ALA A 95 7.40 -1.72 -4.24
C ALA A 95 7.78 -1.30 -5.66
N ALA A 96 7.54 -2.13 -6.66
CA ALA A 96 7.79 -1.81 -8.07
C ALA A 96 7.03 -0.56 -8.54
N VAL A 97 5.77 -0.38 -8.13
CA VAL A 97 4.99 0.81 -8.49
C VAL A 97 5.51 2.07 -7.82
N LEU A 98 5.89 1.99 -6.55
CA LEU A 98 6.47 3.13 -5.83
C LEU A 98 7.87 3.47 -6.36
N TRP A 99 8.65 2.46 -6.74
CA TRP A 99 9.97 2.63 -7.35
C TRP A 99 9.87 3.29 -8.73
N MET A 100 8.88 2.91 -9.56
CA MET A 100 8.59 3.58 -10.84
C MET A 100 8.20 5.06 -10.70
N LEU A 101 7.77 5.48 -9.51
CA LEU A 101 7.42 6.87 -9.21
C LEU A 101 8.57 7.62 -8.53
N ASP A 102 9.76 7.02 -8.50
CA ASP A 102 10.98 7.59 -7.92
C ASP A 102 10.81 7.97 -6.43
N LEU A 103 9.96 7.24 -5.70
CA LEU A 103 9.83 7.47 -4.26
C LEU A 103 11.07 6.99 -3.52
N PRO A 104 11.49 7.69 -2.45
CA PRO A 104 12.64 7.28 -1.66
C PRO A 104 12.40 5.90 -1.02
N VAL A 105 13.46 5.10 -0.97
CA VAL A 105 13.43 3.72 -0.44
C VAL A 105 12.87 3.62 0.97
N ASP A 106 13.07 4.65 1.81
CA ASP A 106 12.48 4.74 3.14
C ASP A 106 10.94 4.73 3.11
N THR A 107 10.34 5.41 2.11
CA THR A 107 8.89 5.44 1.94
C THR A 107 8.37 4.10 1.42
N ILE A 108 9.10 3.46 0.51
CA ILE A 108 8.77 2.11 0.01
C ILE A 108 8.78 1.11 1.15
N THR A 109 9.84 1.14 1.97
CA THR A 109 10.02 0.26 3.12
C THR A 109 8.93 0.52 4.17
N ALA A 110 8.59 1.78 4.43
CA ALA A 110 7.50 2.14 5.36
C ALA A 110 6.14 1.62 4.86
N ALA A 111 5.84 1.80 3.57
CA ALA A 111 4.60 1.32 2.96
C ALA A 111 4.51 -0.22 3.00
N GLN A 112 5.60 -0.93 2.70
CA GLN A 112 5.66 -2.39 2.83
C GLN A 112 5.46 -2.81 4.28
N ARG A 113 6.13 -2.17 5.24
CA ARG A 113 6.03 -2.54 6.67
C ARG A 113 4.60 -2.40 7.20
N ILE A 114 3.87 -1.37 6.78
CA ILE A 114 2.47 -1.17 7.16
C ILE A 114 1.56 -2.22 6.51
N ALA A 115 1.78 -2.53 5.23
CA ALA A 115 1.03 -3.58 4.56
C ALA A 115 1.33 -4.99 5.12
N SER A 116 2.57 -5.26 5.57
CA SER A 116 2.96 -6.49 6.24
C SER A 116 2.43 -6.59 7.67
N ALA A 117 2.38 -5.49 8.42
CA ALA A 117 1.95 -5.46 9.81
C ALA A 117 0.49 -5.88 10.01
N GLU A 118 -0.32 -5.85 8.96
CA GLU A 118 -1.73 -6.29 9.02
C GLU A 118 -1.89 -7.83 8.99
N GLN A 119 -0.78 -8.58 8.98
CA GLN A 119 -0.76 -10.04 8.95
C GLN A 119 -0.53 -10.70 10.33
N ASN A 120 0.00 -9.99 11.32
CA ASN A 120 0.28 -10.47 12.68
C ASN A 120 -0.78 -9.99 13.68
#